data_AF-A0A3B8TQU6-F1
#
_entry.id   AF-A0A3B8TQU6-F1
#
_cell.length_a   1.000
_cell.length_b   1.000
_cell.length_c   1.000
_cell.angle_alpha   90.00
_cell.angle_beta   90.00
_cell.angle_gamma   90.00
#
_symmetry.space_group_name_H-M   'P 1'
#
loop_
_entity.id
_entity.type
_entity.pdbx_description
1 polymer ?
#
loop_
_entity_poly.entity_id
_entity_poly.type
_entity_poly.pdbx_seq_one_letter_code
_entity_poly.pdbx_strand_id
1 'polypeptide(L)'
;MFCTLVSFGQKEKSFLRTKDEVSMKVRKYFAPSLDLSFVNGFYAKDLTVFINDLKIEGKENYLKRLQMIHNELFKDIKMKNLHVHTNYFSPEALASDGKTMGEVNSEKQTIWSNAWGTFTGIGRVSGKKVSFRMHMDFRTKDGQVIEMLSYYDPAHMNAEIELFKKAQSK
;
A
#
# COMPACT_ATOMS: atom_id res chain seq x y z
N MET A 1 48.43 -1.69 -29.13
CA MET A 1 47.26 -0.86 -28.78
C MET A 1 46.07 -1.79 -28.62
N PHE A 2 45.79 -2.25 -27.39
CA PHE A 2 44.64 -3.10 -27.12
C PHE A 2 43.44 -2.18 -26.91
N CYS A 3 42.45 -2.26 -27.79
CA CYS A 3 41.21 -1.53 -27.67
C CYS A 3 40.36 -2.24 -26.60
N THR A 4 40.30 -1.68 -25.39
CA THR A 4 39.40 -2.16 -24.34
C THR A 4 37.98 -1.84 -24.78
N LEU A 5 37.24 -2.85 -25.22
CA LEU A 5 35.78 -2.77 -25.36
C LEU A 5 35.20 -2.51 -23.97
N VAL A 6 34.93 -1.24 -23.66
CA VAL A 6 34.04 -0.88 -22.56
C VAL A 6 32.68 -1.44 -22.94
N SER A 7 32.28 -2.55 -22.31
CA SER A 7 30.91 -3.04 -22.39
C SER A 7 30.01 -2.01 -21.72
N PHE A 8 29.51 -1.06 -22.51
CA PHE A 8 28.42 -0.19 -22.08
C PHE A 8 27.14 -1.02 -21.97
N GLY A 9 26.61 -1.10 -20.75
CA GLY A 9 25.25 -1.56 -20.48
C GLY A 9 25.12 -3.04 -20.14
N GLN A 10 25.48 -3.43 -18.92
CA GLN A 10 24.73 -4.52 -18.29
C GLN A 10 23.27 -4.02 -18.21
N LYS A 11 22.39 -4.58 -19.04
CA LYS A 11 21.00 -4.13 -19.12
C LYS A 11 20.40 -4.16 -17.72
N GLU A 12 19.96 -3.00 -17.22
CA GLU A 12 19.04 -2.92 -16.10
C GLU A 12 17.87 -3.88 -16.38
N LYS A 13 17.56 -4.78 -15.45
CA LYS A 13 16.51 -5.79 -15.61
C LYS A 13 15.47 -5.69 -14.49
N SER A 14 14.82 -4.55 -14.43
CA SER A 14 13.57 -4.40 -13.69
C SER A 14 12.43 -5.13 -14.42
N PHE A 15 11.50 -5.75 -13.70
CA PHE A 15 10.35 -6.42 -14.32
C PHE A 15 9.06 -6.28 -13.51
N LEU A 16 7.93 -6.43 -14.20
CA LEU A 16 6.59 -6.31 -13.62
C LEU A 16 5.88 -7.67 -13.66
N ARG A 17 5.17 -8.00 -12.57
CA ARG A 17 4.29 -9.17 -12.49
C ARG A 17 2.91 -8.78 -11.96
N THR A 18 1.88 -9.54 -12.33
CA THR A 18 0.48 -9.26 -11.92
C THR A 18 -0.21 -10.44 -11.23
N LYS A 19 0.44 -11.61 -11.25
CA LYS A 19 -0.09 -12.91 -10.81
C LYS A 19 0.84 -13.66 -9.84
N ASP A 20 1.98 -13.07 -9.51
CA ASP A 20 2.91 -13.57 -8.50
C ASP A 20 2.31 -13.48 -7.09
N GLU A 21 2.92 -14.18 -6.14
CA GLU A 21 2.44 -14.28 -4.76
C GLU A 21 2.24 -12.91 -4.10
N VAL A 22 3.17 -11.97 -4.30
CA VAL A 22 3.09 -10.60 -3.75
C VAL A 22 1.88 -9.86 -4.30
N SER A 23 1.69 -9.87 -5.63
CA SER A 23 0.50 -9.29 -6.26
C SER A 23 -0.80 -9.92 -5.75
N MET A 24 -0.82 -11.25 -5.53
CA MET A 24 -2.01 -11.93 -5.03
C MET A 24 -2.31 -11.60 -3.56
N LYS A 25 -1.28 -11.45 -2.72
CA LYS A 25 -1.43 -10.97 -1.33
C LYS A 25 -1.99 -9.54 -1.30
N VAL A 26 -1.50 -8.65 -2.15
CA VAL A 26 -2.04 -7.28 -2.25
C VAL A 26 -3.49 -7.28 -2.75
N ARG A 27 -3.88 -8.14 -3.68
CA ARG A 27 -5.30 -8.32 -4.05
C ARG A 27 -6.14 -8.78 -2.86
N LYS A 28 -5.64 -9.75 -2.08
CA LYS A 28 -6.32 -10.24 -0.88
C LYS A 28 -6.50 -9.13 0.17
N TYR A 29 -5.55 -8.21 0.30
CA TYR A 29 -5.68 -7.06 1.20
C TYR A 29 -6.91 -6.20 0.89
N PHE A 30 -7.31 -6.04 -0.38
CA PHE A 30 -8.51 -5.29 -0.79
C PHE A 30 -9.81 -6.10 -0.76
N ALA A 31 -9.82 -7.26 -0.10
CA ALA A 31 -11.04 -8.04 0.07
C ALA A 31 -12.12 -7.22 0.84
N PRO A 32 -13.42 -7.41 0.54
CA PRO A 32 -14.51 -6.67 1.20
C PRO A 32 -14.53 -6.77 2.73
N SER A 33 -14.05 -7.89 3.27
CA SER A 33 -13.99 -8.19 4.70
C SER A 33 -12.56 -8.14 5.21
N LEU A 34 -12.37 -7.57 6.41
CA LEU A 34 -11.08 -7.56 7.09
C LEU A 34 -10.72 -8.95 7.65
N ASP A 35 -9.70 -9.57 7.09
CA ASP A 35 -9.07 -10.79 7.60
C ASP A 35 -7.88 -10.40 8.51
N LEU A 36 -8.13 -10.28 9.81
CA LEU A 36 -7.12 -9.88 10.80
C LEU A 36 -5.92 -10.83 10.87
N SER A 37 -6.15 -12.14 10.68
CA SER A 37 -5.09 -13.14 10.68
C SER A 37 -4.13 -12.90 9.51
N PHE A 38 -4.69 -12.68 8.32
CA PHE A 38 -3.92 -12.34 7.14
C PHE A 38 -3.16 -11.01 7.29
N VAL A 39 -3.84 -9.91 7.65
CA VAL A 39 -3.17 -8.60 7.70
C VAL A 39 -2.11 -8.53 8.80
N ASN A 40 -2.24 -9.30 9.89
CA ASN A 40 -1.23 -9.35 10.93
C ASN A 40 0.09 -10.00 10.46
N GLY A 41 0.02 -10.98 9.55
CA GLY A 41 1.18 -11.60 8.91
C GLY A 41 1.68 -10.83 7.67
N PHE A 42 0.80 -10.04 7.05
CA PHE A 42 1.10 -9.25 5.86
C PHE A 42 2.05 -8.08 6.13
N TYR A 43 1.95 -7.47 7.31
CA TYR A 43 2.77 -6.31 7.70
C TYR A 43 3.95 -6.69 8.61
N ALA A 44 5.10 -6.05 8.38
CA ALA A 44 6.24 -6.09 9.28
C ALA A 44 5.93 -5.33 10.59
N LYS A 45 6.66 -5.63 11.67
CA LYS A 45 6.41 -5.02 12.99
C LYS A 45 6.60 -3.49 12.96
N ASP A 46 7.66 -3.05 12.30
CA ASP A 46 8.13 -1.68 12.13
C ASP A 46 7.56 -0.98 10.90
N LEU A 47 6.41 -1.44 10.40
CA LEU A 47 5.67 -0.84 9.29
C LEU A 47 5.60 0.69 9.41
N THR A 48 5.94 1.39 8.33
CA THR A 48 5.64 2.80 8.16
C THR A 48 4.55 3.00 7.11
N VAL A 49 3.52 3.76 7.44
CA VAL A 49 2.44 4.09 6.49
C VAL A 49 2.35 5.59 6.31
N PHE A 50 2.29 6.04 5.07
CA PHE A 50 1.92 7.40 4.70
C PHE A 50 0.53 7.41 4.06
N ILE A 51 -0.37 8.24 4.57
CA ILE A 51 -1.68 8.52 3.99
C ILE A 51 -1.69 10.01 3.62
N ASN A 52 -1.48 10.31 2.35
CA ASN A 52 -1.02 11.64 1.94
C ASN A 52 0.17 12.04 2.84
N ASP A 53 0.10 13.17 3.54
CA ASP A 53 1.17 13.61 4.46
C ASP A 53 1.06 13.03 5.89
N LEU A 54 -0.01 12.27 6.20
CA LEU A 54 -0.16 11.66 7.52
C LEU A 54 0.74 10.43 7.65
N LYS A 55 1.70 10.49 8.57
CA LYS A 55 2.53 9.34 8.94
C LYS A 55 1.90 8.52 10.08
N ILE A 56 1.87 7.20 9.92
CA ILE A 56 1.49 6.23 10.94
C ILE A 56 2.65 5.25 11.11
N GLU A 57 3.19 5.20 12.33
CA GLU A 57 4.31 4.31 12.67
C GLU A 57 3.83 3.08 13.42
N GLY A 58 4.33 1.92 13.01
CA GLY A 58 4.10 0.64 13.65
C GLY A 58 2.84 -0.07 13.18
N LYS A 59 2.96 -1.40 13.01
CA LYS A 59 1.87 -2.29 12.59
C LYS A 59 0.63 -2.14 13.46
N GLU A 60 0.80 -2.09 14.78
CA GLU A 60 -0.32 -2.06 15.72
C GLU A 60 -1.22 -0.84 15.52
N ASN A 61 -0.63 0.33 15.29
CA ASN A 61 -1.37 1.56 15.04
C ASN A 61 -2.14 1.50 13.71
N TYR A 62 -1.52 0.92 12.68
CA TYR A 62 -2.20 0.74 11.40
C TYR A 62 -3.34 -0.30 11.47
N LEU A 63 -3.15 -1.41 12.20
CA LEU A 63 -4.20 -2.42 12.40
C LEU A 63 -5.41 -1.84 13.14
N LYS A 64 -5.21 -1.00 14.18
CA LYS A 64 -6.29 -0.28 14.86
C LYS A 64 -7.08 0.59 13.88
N ARG A 65 -6.39 1.26 12.95
CA ARG A 65 -7.04 2.06 11.91
C ARG A 65 -7.88 1.20 10.96
N LEU A 66 -7.35 0.05 10.49
CA LEU A 66 -8.10 -0.86 9.64
C LEU A 66 -9.37 -1.38 10.33
N GLN A 67 -9.25 -1.76 11.60
CA GLN A 67 -10.40 -2.17 12.42
C GLN A 67 -11.43 -1.05 12.54
N MET A 68 -11.00 0.18 12.83
CA MET A 68 -11.91 1.34 12.90
C MET A 68 -12.66 1.54 11.57
N ILE A 69 -11.98 1.44 10.43
CA ILE A 69 -12.59 1.59 9.11
C ILE A 69 -13.69 0.54 8.87
N HIS A 70 -13.40 -0.74 9.13
CA HIS A 70 -14.32 -1.85 8.85
C HIS A 70 -15.44 -2.02 9.89
N ASN A 71 -15.15 -1.76 11.16
CA ASN A 71 -16.08 -2.05 12.25
C ASN A 71 -16.95 -0.84 12.58
N GLU A 72 -16.36 0.36 12.57
CA GLU A 72 -16.99 1.56 13.13
C GLU A 72 -17.40 2.59 12.08
N LEU A 73 -16.61 2.77 11.02
CA LEU A 73 -16.84 3.85 10.05
C LEU A 73 -17.71 3.40 8.87
N PHE A 74 -17.36 2.29 8.21
CA PHE A 74 -18.02 1.90 6.98
C PHE A 74 -18.49 0.45 7.01
N LYS A 75 -19.61 0.19 6.31
CA LYS A 75 -20.09 -1.14 5.94
C LYS A 75 -20.19 -1.26 4.43
N ASP A 76 -20.41 -2.48 3.94
CA ASP A 76 -20.51 -2.79 2.51
C ASP A 76 -19.30 -2.29 1.70
N ILE A 77 -18.11 -2.36 2.31
CA ILE A 77 -16.84 -1.92 1.71
C ILE A 77 -16.52 -2.78 0.49
N LYS A 78 -16.22 -2.15 -0.64
CA LYS A 78 -15.77 -2.83 -1.87
C LYS A 78 -14.74 -1.98 -2.58
N MET A 79 -13.75 -2.63 -3.16
CA MET A 79 -12.80 -2.03 -4.09
C MET A 79 -13.21 -2.37 -5.53
N LYS A 80 -13.72 -1.38 -6.27
CA LYS A 80 -14.10 -1.54 -7.68
C LYS A 80 -12.94 -1.22 -8.60
N ASN A 81 -12.90 -1.88 -9.76
CA ASN A 81 -11.89 -1.67 -10.80
C ASN A 81 -10.45 -1.81 -10.24
N LEU A 82 -10.25 -2.74 -9.31
CA LEU A 82 -8.97 -2.97 -8.67
C LEU A 82 -7.95 -3.47 -9.70
N HIS A 83 -6.94 -2.65 -9.95
CA HIS A 83 -5.71 -3.08 -10.61
C HIS A 83 -4.63 -3.28 -9.55
N VAL A 84 -3.81 -4.33 -9.74
CA VAL A 84 -2.64 -4.61 -8.91
C VAL A 84 -1.53 -5.14 -9.81
N HIS A 85 -0.32 -4.63 -9.62
CA HIS A 85 0.91 -5.20 -10.15
C HIS A 85 2.05 -5.05 -9.14
N THR A 86 3.12 -5.80 -9.35
CA THR A 86 4.34 -5.75 -8.55
C THR A 86 5.55 -5.51 -9.44
N ASN A 87 6.30 -4.47 -9.11
CA ASN A 87 7.56 -4.09 -9.70
C ASN A 87 8.70 -4.67 -8.89
N TYR A 88 9.62 -5.30 -9.61
CA TYR A 88 10.83 -5.92 -9.10
C TYR A 88 12.01 -5.17 -9.70
N PHE A 89 12.54 -4.20 -8.96
CA PHE A 89 13.60 -3.31 -9.44
C PHE A 89 14.97 -3.98 -9.30
N SER A 90 15.80 -3.88 -10.33
CA SER A 90 17.19 -4.31 -10.20
C SER A 90 17.95 -3.39 -9.24
N PRO A 91 19.04 -3.85 -8.61
CA PRO A 91 19.88 -3.00 -7.77
C PRO A 91 20.38 -1.74 -8.48
N GLU A 92 20.57 -1.79 -9.79
CA GLU A 92 21.08 -0.69 -10.62
C GLU A 92 20.00 0.30 -11.06
N ALA A 93 18.72 -0.02 -10.86
CA ALA A 93 17.62 0.86 -11.20
C ALA A 93 17.72 2.19 -10.42
N LEU A 94 17.39 3.31 -11.05
CA LEU A 94 17.48 4.62 -10.41
C LEU A 94 16.39 4.81 -9.33
N ALA A 95 16.80 5.39 -8.21
CA ALA A 95 15.95 5.93 -7.16
C ALA A 95 15.73 7.45 -7.37
N SER A 96 14.99 8.09 -6.46
CA SER A 96 14.55 9.48 -6.59
C SER A 96 15.65 10.54 -6.44
N ASP A 97 16.77 10.20 -5.79
CA ASP A 97 17.89 11.11 -5.52
C ASP A 97 19.09 10.88 -6.46
N GLY A 98 18.88 10.17 -7.57
CA GLY A 98 19.92 9.81 -8.54
C GLY A 98 20.82 8.65 -8.10
N LYS A 99 20.65 8.13 -6.88
CA LYS A 99 21.25 6.86 -6.46
C LYS A 99 20.54 5.69 -7.11
N THR A 100 21.14 4.51 -7.00
CA THR A 100 20.55 3.25 -7.41
C THR A 100 19.72 2.63 -6.28
N MET A 101 18.77 1.77 -6.62
CA MET A 101 17.96 1.04 -5.66
C MET A 101 18.81 0.23 -4.69
N GLY A 102 19.95 -0.32 -5.12
CA GLY A 102 20.90 -1.04 -4.27
C GLY A 102 21.70 -0.16 -3.31
N GLU A 103 21.84 1.14 -3.61
CA GLU A 103 22.45 2.12 -2.69
C GLU A 103 21.44 2.62 -1.66
N VAL A 104 20.18 2.82 -2.07
CA VAL A 104 19.11 3.25 -1.15
C VAL A 104 18.63 2.11 -0.26
N ASN A 105 18.65 0.89 -0.80
CA ASN A 105 18.08 -0.28 -0.17
C ASN A 105 19.14 -1.39 -0.13
N SER A 106 19.44 -1.91 1.06
CA SER A 106 20.40 -3.00 1.24
C SER A 106 19.97 -4.34 0.64
N GLU A 107 18.80 -4.40 0.00
CA GLU A 107 18.23 -5.62 -0.54
C GLU A 107 18.76 -5.95 -1.95
N LYS A 108 18.87 -7.25 -2.25
CA LYS A 108 19.22 -7.74 -3.61
C LYS A 108 18.23 -7.31 -4.68
N GLN A 109 17.01 -6.95 -4.30
CA GLN A 109 15.94 -6.54 -5.19
C GLN A 109 14.95 -5.70 -4.41
N THR A 110 14.64 -4.50 -4.89
CA THR A 110 13.61 -3.66 -4.28
C THR A 110 12.25 -4.06 -4.88
N ILE A 111 11.28 -4.37 -4.02
CA ILE A 111 9.96 -4.86 -4.44
C ILE A 111 8.89 -3.87 -3.99
N TRP A 112 8.13 -3.38 -4.97
CA TRP A 112 6.97 -2.52 -4.74
C TRP A 112 5.76 -3.06 -5.48
N SER A 113 4.64 -3.20 -4.79
CA SER A 113 3.35 -3.43 -5.44
C SER A 113 2.57 -2.14 -5.51
N ASN A 114 1.99 -1.85 -6.67
CA ASN A 114 1.10 -0.72 -6.88
C ASN A 114 -0.33 -1.25 -7.05
N ALA A 115 -1.27 -0.60 -6.39
CA ALA A 115 -2.68 -0.92 -6.47
C ALA A 115 -3.52 0.35 -6.59
N TRP A 116 -4.48 0.35 -7.50
CA TRP A 116 -5.44 1.44 -7.60
C TRP A 116 -6.83 0.94 -7.99
N GLY A 117 -7.81 1.77 -7.66
CA GLY A 117 -9.21 1.50 -7.96
C GLY A 117 -10.10 2.49 -7.22
N THR A 118 -11.37 2.13 -7.10
CA THR A 118 -12.38 2.96 -6.45
C THR A 118 -12.88 2.28 -5.19
N PHE A 119 -12.58 2.88 -4.04
CA PHE A 119 -13.19 2.50 -2.77
C PHE A 119 -14.66 2.89 -2.81
N THR A 120 -15.52 1.99 -2.36
CA THR A 120 -16.95 2.26 -2.12
C THR A 120 -17.35 1.69 -0.78
N GLY A 121 -18.31 2.35 -0.12
CA GLY A 121 -18.85 1.89 1.17
C GLY A 121 -20.06 2.72 1.58
N ILE A 122 -20.65 2.36 2.72
CA ILE A 122 -21.76 3.09 3.35
C ILE A 122 -21.31 3.51 4.74
N GLY A 123 -21.36 4.81 5.04
CA GLY A 123 -21.10 5.33 6.38
C GLY A 123 -22.06 4.72 7.39
N ARG A 124 -21.55 4.19 8.50
CA ARG A 124 -22.36 3.54 9.53
C ARG A 124 -23.18 4.56 10.34
N VAL A 125 -22.62 5.74 10.59
CA VAL A 125 -23.29 6.82 11.32
C VAL A 125 -24.10 7.67 10.36
N SER A 126 -23.53 8.05 9.22
CA SER A 126 -24.20 8.95 8.28
C SER A 126 -25.23 8.28 7.38
N GLY A 127 -25.11 6.97 7.15
CA GLY A 127 -25.89 6.24 6.14
C GLY A 127 -25.53 6.60 4.69
N LYS A 128 -24.55 7.49 4.46
CA LYS A 128 -24.21 7.99 3.13
C LYS A 128 -23.37 6.96 2.36
N LYS A 129 -23.71 6.76 1.09
CA LYS A 129 -22.85 6.04 0.14
C LYS A 129 -21.65 6.92 -0.20
N VAL A 130 -20.45 6.37 -0.08
CA VAL A 130 -19.20 7.05 -0.44
C VAL A 130 -18.52 6.31 -1.59
N SER A 131 -17.80 7.07 -2.42
CA SER A 131 -17.05 6.53 -3.54
C SER A 131 -15.89 7.46 -3.87
N PHE A 132 -14.66 6.97 -3.73
CA PHE A 132 -13.47 7.76 -4.07
C PHE A 132 -12.37 6.88 -4.64
N ARG A 133 -11.51 7.48 -5.48
CA ARG A 133 -10.34 6.79 -6.03
C ARG A 133 -9.25 6.73 -4.98
N MET A 134 -8.51 5.63 -4.96
CA MET A 134 -7.32 5.49 -4.14
C MET A 134 -6.20 4.84 -4.93
N HIS A 135 -4.97 5.25 -4.62
CA HIS A 135 -3.73 4.63 -5.07
C HIS A 135 -2.94 4.20 -3.83
N MET A 136 -2.42 2.98 -3.84
CA MET A 136 -1.66 2.42 -2.72
C MET A 136 -0.44 1.66 -3.23
N ASP A 137 0.69 1.97 -2.64
CA ASP A 137 1.97 1.31 -2.91
C ASP A 137 2.41 0.53 -1.68
N PHE A 138 2.92 -0.68 -1.88
CA PHE A 138 3.31 -1.59 -0.83
C PHE A 138 4.75 -2.04 -1.06
N ARG A 139 5.68 -1.57 -0.23
CA ARG A 139 7.05 -2.03 -0.26
C ARG A 139 7.18 -3.32 0.52
N THR A 140 7.69 -4.36 -0.13
CA THR A 140 7.81 -5.70 0.47
C THR A 140 9.27 -6.06 0.72
N LYS A 141 9.56 -6.57 1.92
CA LYS A 141 10.84 -7.17 2.31
C LYS A 141 10.58 -8.43 3.12
N ASP A 142 11.30 -9.50 2.82
CA ASP A 142 11.18 -10.80 3.52
C ASP A 142 9.73 -11.32 3.61
N GLY A 143 8.95 -11.08 2.55
CA GLY A 143 7.55 -11.51 2.44
C GLY A 143 6.53 -10.66 3.20
N GLN A 144 6.97 -9.57 3.86
CA GLN A 144 6.11 -8.65 4.60
C GLN A 144 6.19 -7.22 4.04
N VAL A 145 5.11 -6.46 4.19
CA VAL A 145 5.08 -5.05 3.84
C VAL A 145 5.74 -4.24 4.96
N ILE A 146 6.81 -3.52 4.62
CA ILE A 146 7.58 -2.66 5.54
C ILE A 146 7.22 -1.18 5.38
N GLU A 147 6.73 -0.78 4.22
CA GLU A 147 6.32 0.59 3.93
C GLU A 147 5.08 0.60 3.04
N MET A 148 4.18 1.55 3.29
CA MET A 148 2.99 1.73 2.49
C MET A 148 2.74 3.22 2.20
N LEU A 149 2.51 3.55 0.93
CA LEU A 149 2.14 4.90 0.51
C LEU A 149 0.69 4.87 0.03
N SER A 150 -0.17 5.71 0.57
CA SER A 150 -1.59 5.74 0.23
C SER A 150 -2.02 7.14 -0.13
N TYR A 151 -2.62 7.30 -1.31
CA TYR A 151 -3.10 8.58 -1.82
C TYR A 151 -4.59 8.47 -2.15
N TYR A 152 -5.39 9.32 -1.50
CA TYR A 152 -6.83 9.47 -1.75
C TYR A 152 -7.34 10.78 -1.15
N ASP A 153 -8.51 11.22 -1.63
CA ASP A 153 -9.23 12.35 -1.02
C ASP A 153 -9.78 11.94 0.36
N PRO A 154 -9.29 12.54 1.46
CA PRO A 154 -9.69 12.14 2.81
C PRO A 154 -11.07 12.65 3.22
N ALA A 155 -11.74 13.49 2.43
CA ALA A 155 -12.98 14.18 2.82
C ALA A 155 -14.06 13.22 3.35
N HIS A 156 -14.32 12.12 2.65
CA HIS A 156 -15.32 11.14 3.05
C HIS A 156 -14.95 10.40 4.35
N MET A 157 -13.67 10.08 4.53
CA MET A 157 -13.16 9.41 5.72
C MET A 157 -13.26 10.34 6.94
N ASN A 158 -12.82 11.59 6.79
CA ASN A 158 -12.81 12.58 7.86
C ASN A 158 -14.23 12.93 8.31
N ALA A 159 -15.16 13.12 7.36
CA ALA A 159 -16.56 13.40 7.68
C ALA A 159 -17.19 12.28 8.53
N GLU A 160 -16.94 11.01 8.20
CA GLU A 160 -17.49 9.89 8.98
C GLU A 160 -16.83 9.78 10.36
N ILE A 161 -15.52 10.02 10.46
CA ILE A 161 -14.79 10.06 11.75
C ILE A 161 -15.35 11.13 12.68
N GLU A 162 -15.63 12.34 12.16
CA GLU A 162 -16.22 13.42 12.97
C GLU A 162 -17.61 13.06 13.50
N LEU A 163 -18.44 12.44 12.67
CA LEU A 163 -19.77 11.97 13.07
C LEU A 163 -19.68 10.87 14.13
N PHE A 164 -18.78 9.91 13.95
CA PHE A 164 -18.53 8.86 14.93
C PHE A 164 -18.12 9.43 16.29
N LYS A 165 -17.17 10.37 16.31
CA LYS A 165 -16.73 11.04 17.56
C LYS A 165 -17.88 11.76 18.27
N LYS A 166 -18.73 12.47 17.54
CA LYS A 166 -19.92 13.16 18.09
C LYS A 166 -20.98 12.20 18.61
N ALA A 167 -21.09 11.01 18.04
CA ALA A 167 -22.03 9.99 18.51
C ALA A 167 -21.56 9.33 19.81
N GLN A 168 -20.25 9.17 20.01
CA GLN A 168 -19.65 8.58 21.22
C GLN A 168 -19.60 9.55 22.41
N SER A 169 -19.73 10.86 22.17
CA SER A 169 -19.71 11.89 23.22
C SER A 169 -21.10 12.23 23.77
N LYS A 170 -22.13 11.47 23.40
CA LYS A 170 -23.52 11.63 23.88
C LYS A 170 -23.87 10.46 24.78
#